data_AF-A0A7R8HEI3-F1
#
_entry.id   AF-A0A7R8HEI3-F1
#
_cell.length_a   1.000
_cell.length_b   1.000
_cell.length_c   1.000
_cell.angle_alpha   90.00
_cell.angle_beta   90.00
_cell.angle_gamma   90.00
#
_symmetry.space_group_name_H-M   'P 1'
#
loop_
_entity.id
_entity.type
_entity.pdbx_description
1 polymer ?
#
loop_
_entity_poly.entity_id
_entity_poly.type
_entity_poly.pdbx_seq_one_letter_code
_entity_poly.pdbx_strand_id
1 'polypeptide(L)'
;MLSEATIILPAVTIGGGALAGLALLKLAAIKGLALGALLSDGNRKSGRRGKRSLDDFESILLSASQHDTSDCAKRLVCELNGIALEEMGTQEAVLQGLFDPDNLDITKSTVEFDLAAQIGKRVGIRQCALIYERCPHNRQQLMDIIGNPDFVNEM
;
A
#
# COMPACT_ATOMS: atom_id res chain seq x y z
N MET A 1 32.94 -2.33 -37.81
CA MET A 1 31.51 -2.65 -37.71
C MET A 1 31.18 -2.73 -36.23
N LEU A 2 30.56 -1.68 -35.68
CA LEU A 2 30.13 -1.65 -34.28
C LEU A 2 28.73 -2.27 -34.25
N SER A 3 28.58 -3.39 -33.53
CA SER A 3 27.30 -4.05 -33.34
C SER A 3 26.52 -3.30 -32.28
N GLU A 4 25.44 -2.64 -32.66
CA GLU A 4 24.47 -2.07 -31.72
C GLU A 4 23.72 -3.24 -31.05
N ALA A 5 23.96 -3.45 -29.77
CA ALA A 5 23.16 -4.38 -28.98
C ALA A 5 21.87 -3.65 -28.55
N THR A 6 20.81 -3.85 -29.32
CA THR A 6 19.46 -3.42 -28.92
C THR A 6 19.03 -4.27 -27.72
N ILE A 7 19.09 -3.69 -26.52
CA ILE A 7 18.53 -4.29 -25.31
C ILE A 7 17.01 -4.15 -25.42
N ILE A 8 16.35 -5.23 -25.82
CA ILE A 8 14.89 -5.35 -25.72
C ILE A 8 14.58 -5.54 -24.24
N LEU A 9 14.27 -4.45 -23.54
CA LEU A 9 13.62 -4.52 -22.22
C LEU A 9 12.29 -5.27 -22.44
N PRO A 10 12.04 -6.39 -21.76
CA PRO A 10 10.72 -6.98 -21.82
C PRO A 10 9.76 -5.93 -21.24
N ALA A 11 8.77 -5.52 -22.03
CA ALA A 11 7.59 -4.90 -21.47
C ALA A 11 7.09 -5.88 -20.41
N VAL A 12 7.23 -5.53 -19.14
CA VAL A 12 6.70 -6.33 -18.05
C VAL A 12 5.18 -6.20 -18.18
N THR A 13 4.58 -7.06 -19.00
CA THR A 13 3.15 -7.32 -18.99
C THR A 13 2.87 -8.06 -17.71
N ILE A 14 2.82 -7.29 -16.62
CA ILE A 14 2.35 -7.74 -15.34
C ILE A 14 0.88 -8.07 -15.56
N GLY A 15 0.58 -9.37 -15.68
CA GLY A 15 -0.80 -9.84 -15.76
C GLY A 15 -1.60 -9.20 -14.62
N GLY A 16 -2.81 -8.73 -14.91
CA GLY A 16 -3.60 -7.83 -14.05
C GLY A 16 -3.78 -8.25 -12.58
N GLY A 17 -3.45 -9.48 -12.21
CA GLY A 17 -3.44 -9.94 -10.81
C GLY A 17 -2.28 -9.43 -9.95
N ALA A 18 -1.15 -8.98 -10.51
CA ALA A 18 0.02 -8.60 -9.71
C ALA A 18 -0.01 -7.16 -9.18
N LEU A 19 -1.06 -6.38 -9.48
CA LEU A 19 -1.27 -5.05 -8.90
C LEU A 19 -2.61 -4.94 -8.16
N ALA A 20 -3.38 -6.04 -8.08
CA ALA A 20 -4.71 -6.03 -7.46
C ALA A 20 -4.66 -5.63 -5.97
N GLY A 21 -3.66 -6.15 -5.22
CA GLY A 21 -3.42 -5.73 -3.85
C GLY A 21 -3.15 -4.22 -3.71
N LEU A 22 -2.41 -3.64 -4.67
CA LEU A 22 -2.05 -2.22 -4.67
C LEU A 22 -3.27 -1.32 -4.93
N ALA A 23 -4.16 -1.72 -5.83
CA ALA A 23 -5.38 -0.97 -6.13
C ALA A 23 -6.41 -1.07 -4.98
N LEU A 24 -6.53 -2.22 -4.32
CA LEU A 24 -7.33 -2.36 -3.10
C LEU A 24 -6.74 -1.52 -1.95
N LEU A 25 -5.41 -1.43 -1.85
CA LEU A 25 -4.76 -0.55 -0.88
C LEU A 25 -5.08 0.93 -1.17
N LYS A 26 -5.07 1.36 -2.44
CA LYS A 26 -5.52 2.71 -2.84
C LYS A 26 -6.97 2.97 -2.42
N LEU A 27 -7.87 1.99 -2.63
CA LEU A 27 -9.26 2.09 -2.18
C LEU A 27 -9.37 2.23 -0.67
N ALA A 28 -8.58 1.47 0.09
CA ALA A 28 -8.53 1.59 1.54
C ALA A 28 -8.10 2.99 1.97
N ALA A 29 -7.03 3.56 1.38
CA ALA A 29 -6.57 4.92 1.69
C ALA A 29 -7.68 5.97 1.52
N ILE A 30 -8.42 5.90 0.42
CA ILE A 30 -9.54 6.83 0.13
C ILE A 30 -10.65 6.69 1.17
N LYS A 31 -11.07 5.46 1.48
CA LYS A 31 -12.11 5.21 2.50
C LYS A 31 -11.64 5.57 3.92
N GLY A 32 -10.38 5.31 4.25
CA GLY A 32 -9.76 5.65 5.52
C GLY A 32 -9.76 7.16 5.78
N LEU A 33 -9.44 7.97 4.76
CA LEU A 33 -9.53 9.43 4.84
C LEU A 33 -10.96 9.91 5.13
N ALA A 34 -11.96 9.35 4.43
CA ALA A 34 -13.37 9.68 4.65
C ALA A 34 -13.83 9.30 6.08
N LEU A 35 -13.38 8.14 6.58
CA LEU A 35 -13.66 7.69 7.94
C LEU A 35 -13.02 8.60 8.99
N GLY A 36 -11.76 8.99 8.82
CA GLY A 36 -11.06 9.88 9.74
C GLY A 36 -11.71 11.26 9.85
N ALA A 37 -12.16 11.82 8.72
CA ALA A 37 -12.89 13.09 8.72
C ALA A 37 -14.23 13.02 9.47
N LEU A 38 -14.97 11.91 9.32
CA LEU A 38 -16.26 11.71 10.01
C LEU A 38 -16.12 11.45 11.51
N LEU A 39 -15.02 10.83 11.95
CA LEU A 39 -14.77 10.53 13.36
C LEU A 39 -14.21 11.73 14.14
N SER A 40 -13.69 12.73 13.43
CA SER A 40 -13.14 13.96 14.01
C SER A 40 -14.22 14.98 14.40
N ASP A 41 -15.44 14.86 13.86
CA ASP A 41 -16.56 15.75 14.18
C ASP A 41 -17.30 15.24 15.43
N GLY A 42 -17.01 15.87 16.57
CA GLY A 42 -17.19 15.35 17.94
C GLY A 42 -18.62 15.16 18.47
N ASN A 43 -19.61 14.79 17.65
CA ASN A 43 -20.99 14.59 18.13
C ASN A 43 -21.35 13.09 18.27
N ARG A 44 -21.04 12.54 19.44
CA ARG A 44 -21.21 11.14 19.83
C ARG A 44 -22.69 10.75 19.95
N LYS A 45 -23.32 10.27 18.87
CA LYS A 45 -24.64 9.60 18.97
C LYS A 45 -24.91 8.42 18.02
N SER A 46 -23.92 7.92 17.28
CA SER A 46 -24.12 6.86 16.26
C SER A 46 -23.08 5.72 16.32
N GLY A 47 -23.02 5.01 17.45
CA GLY A 47 -22.05 3.90 17.65
C GLY A 47 -22.24 2.70 16.73
N ARG A 48 -23.43 2.49 16.16
CA ARG A 48 -23.71 1.37 15.24
C ARG A 48 -23.28 1.63 13.79
N ARG A 49 -23.30 2.89 13.34
CA ARG A 49 -22.95 3.23 11.94
C ARG A 49 -21.44 3.31 11.73
N GLY A 50 -20.69 3.82 12.71
CA GLY A 50 -19.23 3.88 12.66
C GLY A 50 -18.59 2.50 12.60
N LYS A 51 -19.05 1.56 13.45
CA LYS A 51 -18.50 0.19 13.49
C LYS A 51 -18.55 -0.52 12.14
N ARG A 52 -19.70 -0.52 11.46
CA ARG A 52 -19.84 -1.15 10.13
C ARG A 52 -18.84 -0.59 9.10
N SER A 53 -18.54 0.69 9.18
CA SER A 53 -17.64 1.32 8.23
C SER A 53 -16.17 0.99 8.52
N LEU A 54 -15.81 0.74 9.77
CA LEU A 54 -14.51 0.19 10.15
C LEU A 54 -14.38 -1.26 9.69
N ASP A 55 -15.42 -2.09 9.91
CA ASP A 55 -15.43 -3.48 9.45
C ASP A 55 -15.26 -3.57 7.91
N ASP A 56 -15.94 -2.67 7.16
CA ASP A 56 -15.80 -2.57 5.70
C ASP A 56 -14.38 -2.15 5.28
N PHE A 57 -13.78 -1.18 5.97
CA PHE A 57 -12.40 -0.75 5.73
C PHE A 57 -11.39 -1.87 6.00
N GLU A 58 -11.51 -2.58 7.13
CA GLU A 58 -10.66 -3.74 7.45
C GLU A 58 -10.81 -4.86 6.41
N SER A 59 -12.02 -5.07 5.87
CA SER A 59 -12.25 -6.07 4.82
C SER A 59 -11.52 -5.74 3.52
N ILE A 60 -11.40 -4.46 3.18
CA ILE A 60 -10.67 -4.00 1.99
C ILE A 60 -9.17 -4.19 2.20
N LEU A 61 -8.64 -3.87 3.37
CA LEU A 61 -7.23 -4.11 3.70
C LEU A 61 -6.88 -5.60 3.70
N LEU A 62 -7.75 -6.45 4.25
CA LEU A 62 -7.58 -7.90 4.17
C LEU A 62 -7.55 -8.37 2.71
N SER A 63 -8.48 -7.88 1.89
CA SER A 63 -8.52 -8.20 0.46
C SER A 63 -7.27 -7.72 -0.25
N ALA A 64 -6.76 -6.53 0.08
CA ALA A 64 -5.50 -6.02 -0.45
C ALA A 64 -4.35 -7.00 -0.17
N SER A 65 -4.25 -7.53 1.05
CA SER A 65 -3.21 -8.51 1.42
C SER A 65 -3.35 -9.81 0.61
N GLN A 66 -4.57 -10.34 0.49
CA GLN A 66 -4.85 -11.60 -0.20
C GLN A 66 -4.59 -11.53 -1.71
N HIS A 67 -4.78 -10.35 -2.30
CA HIS A 67 -4.59 -10.11 -3.73
C HIS A 67 -3.21 -9.53 -4.08
N ASP A 68 -2.34 -9.31 -3.09
CA ASP A 68 -0.98 -8.80 -3.29
C ASP A 68 0.01 -9.93 -3.63
N THR A 69 -0.26 -10.65 -4.71
CA THR A 69 0.47 -11.87 -5.12
C THR A 69 1.96 -11.64 -5.42
N SER A 70 2.31 -10.43 -5.85
CA SER A 70 3.66 -9.96 -6.18
C SER A 70 4.32 -9.19 -5.03
N ASP A 71 3.64 -9.04 -3.90
CA ASP A 71 4.04 -8.18 -2.77
C ASP A 71 4.23 -6.69 -3.10
N CYS A 72 3.66 -6.17 -4.20
CA CYS A 72 3.83 -4.76 -4.54
C CYS A 72 3.18 -3.80 -3.53
N ALA A 73 2.03 -4.16 -2.97
CA ALA A 73 1.40 -3.35 -1.94
C ALA A 73 2.23 -3.37 -0.64
N LYS A 74 2.69 -4.55 -0.19
CA LYS A 74 3.58 -4.68 0.97
C LYS A 74 4.91 -3.95 0.76
N ARG A 75 5.49 -4.04 -0.44
CA ARG A 75 6.70 -3.31 -0.82
C ARG A 75 6.52 -1.81 -0.64
N LEU A 76 5.43 -1.25 -1.17
CA LEU A 76 5.17 0.19 -1.02
C LEU A 76 5.05 0.57 0.45
N VAL A 77 4.23 -0.15 1.23
CA VAL A 77 4.06 0.12 2.68
C VAL A 77 5.39 0.10 3.43
N CYS A 78 6.26 -0.87 3.10
CA CYS A 78 7.60 -0.95 3.67
C CYS A 78 8.46 0.25 3.27
N GLU A 79 8.55 0.56 1.97
CA GLU A 79 9.39 1.65 1.48
C GLU A 79 8.93 3.02 2.02
N LEU A 80 7.62 3.23 2.18
CA LEU A 80 7.07 4.43 2.82
C LEU A 80 7.43 4.53 4.29
N ASN A 81 7.41 3.43 5.05
CA ASN A 81 7.82 3.48 6.45
C ASN A 81 9.35 3.54 6.64
N GLY A 82 10.14 3.40 5.56
CA GLY A 82 11.60 3.46 5.59
C GLY A 82 12.20 4.81 5.19
N ILE A 83 11.38 5.84 4.96
CA ILE A 83 11.81 7.20 4.58
C ILE A 83 11.26 8.24 5.56
N ALA A 84 11.83 9.44 5.54
CA ALA A 84 11.39 10.52 6.42
C ALA A 84 10.09 11.17 5.93
N LEU A 85 9.29 11.76 6.83
CA LEU A 85 8.02 12.41 6.48
C LEU A 85 8.21 13.59 5.52
N GLU A 86 9.36 14.26 5.58
CA GLU A 86 9.72 15.38 4.71
C GLU A 86 9.96 14.95 3.26
N GLU A 87 10.21 13.65 3.04
CA GLU A 87 10.39 13.05 1.72
C GLU A 87 9.08 12.52 1.13
N MET A 88 7.97 12.60 1.89
CA MET A 88 6.67 12.07 1.50
C MET A 88 5.77 13.14 0.86
N GLY A 89 5.11 12.77 -0.22
CA GLY A 89 3.91 13.46 -0.70
C GLY A 89 2.68 13.18 0.18
N THR A 90 1.62 13.96 0.01
CA THR A 90 0.38 13.82 0.79
C THR A 90 -0.23 12.41 0.71
N GLN A 91 -0.23 11.81 -0.48
CA GLN A 91 -0.79 10.47 -0.67
C GLN A 91 0.05 9.38 -0.01
N GLU A 92 1.37 9.54 -0.02
CA GLU A 92 2.32 8.64 0.66
C GLU A 92 2.09 8.69 2.17
N ALA A 93 1.92 9.88 2.75
CA ALA A 93 1.62 10.04 4.18
C ALA A 93 0.29 9.37 4.59
N VAL A 94 -0.74 9.46 3.73
CA VAL A 94 -2.02 8.77 3.97
C VAL A 94 -1.84 7.26 3.97
N LEU A 95 -1.12 6.71 2.98
CA LEU A 95 -0.86 5.26 2.87
C LEU A 95 -0.01 4.75 4.04
N GLN A 96 1.01 5.52 4.43
CA GLN A 96 1.88 5.21 5.56
C GLN A 96 1.10 5.15 6.87
N GLY A 97 0.15 6.06 7.08
CA GLY A 97 -0.70 6.14 8.27
C GLY A 97 -1.78 5.05 8.40
N LEU A 98 -1.95 4.16 7.41
CA LEU A 98 -2.92 3.06 7.50
C LEU A 98 -2.46 1.92 8.43
N PHE A 99 -1.17 1.85 8.74
CA PHE A 99 -0.54 0.72 9.41
C PHE A 99 0.27 1.16 10.61
N ASP A 100 0.44 0.26 11.59
CA ASP A 100 1.16 0.53 12.84
C ASP A 100 2.52 -0.17 12.85
N PRO A 101 3.62 0.53 12.50
CA PRO A 101 4.96 -0.07 12.48
C PRO A 101 5.52 -0.36 13.89
N ASP A 102 4.91 0.17 14.96
CA ASP A 102 5.39 0.03 16.32
C ASP A 102 4.81 -1.19 17.03
N ASN A 103 3.60 -1.59 16.67
CA ASN A 103 2.87 -2.69 17.31
C ASN A 103 2.40 -3.74 16.31
N LEU A 104 3.10 -4.88 16.27
CA LEU A 104 2.72 -6.02 15.44
C LEU A 104 1.71 -6.90 16.19
N ASP A 105 0.44 -6.81 15.81
CA ASP A 105 -0.63 -7.64 16.33
C ASP A 105 -0.97 -8.78 15.36
N ILE A 106 -0.54 -10.00 15.71
CA ILE A 106 -0.74 -11.20 14.88
C ILE A 106 -2.20 -11.64 14.76
N THR A 107 -3.12 -11.01 15.49
CA THR A 107 -4.55 -11.32 15.43
C THR A 107 -5.28 -10.49 14.37
N LYS A 108 -4.64 -9.45 13.81
CA LYS A 108 -5.24 -8.57 12.80
C LYS A 108 -5.10 -9.12 11.38
N SER A 109 -6.09 -8.81 10.56
CA SER A 109 -6.03 -9.03 9.11
C SER A 109 -4.94 -8.21 8.41
N THR A 110 -4.47 -7.12 9.02
CA THR A 110 -3.43 -6.23 8.51
C THR A 110 -2.01 -6.67 8.85
N VAL A 111 -1.82 -7.79 9.57
CA VAL A 111 -0.52 -8.21 10.13
C VAL A 111 0.62 -8.20 9.12
N GLU A 112 0.37 -8.58 7.87
CA GLU A 112 1.39 -8.60 6.82
C GLU A 112 1.85 -7.19 6.41
N PHE A 113 0.93 -6.22 6.42
CA PHE A 113 1.25 -4.81 6.16
C PHE A 113 1.88 -4.13 7.36
N ASP A 114 1.44 -4.43 8.59
CA ASP A 114 2.09 -3.94 9.82
C ASP A 114 3.53 -4.45 9.91
N LEU A 115 3.78 -5.72 9.52
CA LEU A 115 5.12 -6.27 9.40
C LEU A 115 5.95 -5.52 8.34
N ALA A 116 5.37 -5.26 7.16
CA ALA A 116 6.04 -4.50 6.10
C ALA A 116 6.44 -3.10 6.59
N ALA A 117 5.51 -2.39 7.23
CA ALA A 117 5.72 -1.08 7.82
C ALA A 117 6.85 -1.13 8.87
N GLN A 118 6.84 -2.15 9.73
CA GLN A 118 7.85 -2.33 10.76
C GLN A 118 9.25 -2.61 10.19
N ILE A 119 9.36 -3.42 9.12
CA ILE A 119 10.63 -3.65 8.41
C ILE A 119 11.18 -2.32 7.88
N GLY A 120 10.34 -1.54 7.20
CA GLY A 120 10.69 -0.22 6.70
C GLY A 120 11.24 0.69 7.79
N LYS A 121 10.46 0.85 8.87
CA LYS A 121 10.81 1.73 9.99
C LYS A 121 12.08 1.33 10.72
N ARG A 122 12.28 0.04 10.96
CA ARG A 122 13.36 -0.46 11.84
C ARG A 122 14.65 -0.78 11.10
N VAL A 123 14.58 -1.17 9.83
CA VAL A 123 15.74 -1.63 9.04
C VAL A 123 16.06 -0.69 7.88
N GLY A 124 15.05 -0.06 7.30
CA GLY A 124 15.18 0.92 6.22
C GLY A 124 14.90 0.35 4.83
N ILE A 125 14.76 1.27 3.87
CA ILE A 125 14.24 1.01 2.52
C ILE A 125 15.01 -0.07 1.73
N ARG A 126 16.32 -0.24 1.95
CA ARG A 126 17.12 -1.27 1.27
C ARG A 126 16.63 -2.68 1.60
N GLN A 127 16.13 -2.90 2.81
CA GLN A 127 15.61 -4.21 3.21
C GLN A 127 14.27 -4.50 2.52
N CYS A 128 13.45 -3.48 2.28
CA CYS A 128 12.17 -3.63 1.59
C CYS A 128 12.37 -4.18 0.17
N ALA A 129 13.34 -3.66 -0.57
CA ALA A 129 13.65 -4.13 -1.92
C ALA A 129 14.14 -5.59 -1.97
N LEU A 130 14.80 -6.06 -0.90
CA LEU A 130 15.28 -7.43 -0.79
C LEU A 130 14.14 -8.40 -0.41
N ILE A 131 13.34 -8.05 0.60
CA ILE A 131 12.26 -8.93 1.10
C ILE A 131 11.11 -9.02 0.10
N TYR A 132 10.83 -7.93 -0.62
CA TYR A 132 9.72 -7.85 -1.59
C TYR A 132 10.24 -7.81 -3.03
N GLU A 133 11.27 -8.60 -3.33
CA GLU A 133 11.89 -8.68 -4.66
C GLU A 133 10.93 -9.18 -5.76
N ARG A 134 9.84 -9.87 -5.37
CA ARG A 134 8.77 -10.30 -6.29
C ARG A 134 8.10 -9.12 -6.99
N CYS A 135 8.08 -7.96 -6.35
CA CYS A 135 7.54 -6.76 -6.97
C CYS A 135 8.61 -6.10 -7.84
N PRO A 136 8.39 -5.95 -9.16
CA PRO A 136 9.38 -5.38 -10.07
C PRO A 136 9.47 -3.84 -10.03
N HIS A 137 8.68 -3.20 -9.16
CA HIS A 137 8.54 -1.74 -9.12
C HIS A 137 9.14 -1.12 -7.87
N ASN A 138 9.82 0.00 -8.02
CA ASN A 138 10.23 0.85 -6.90
C ASN A 138 9.09 1.77 -6.42
N ARG A 139 9.29 2.45 -5.28
CA ARG A 139 8.36 3.44 -4.72
C ARG A 139 7.78 4.39 -5.76
N GLN A 140 8.64 5.05 -6.55
CA GLN A 140 8.18 6.05 -7.51
C GLN A 140 7.23 5.44 -8.53
N GLN A 141 7.58 4.28 -9.09
CA GLN A 141 6.73 3.56 -10.04
C GLN A 141 5.40 3.11 -9.40
N LEU A 142 5.44 2.61 -8.17
CA LEU A 142 4.23 2.20 -7.44
C LEU A 142 3.31 3.40 -7.15
N MET A 143 3.88 4.55 -6.81
CA MET A 143 3.14 5.79 -6.61
C MET A 143 2.59 6.35 -7.92
N ASP A 144 3.31 6.23 -9.04
CA ASP A 144 2.80 6.60 -10.36
C ASP A 144 1.58 5.73 -10.75
N ILE A 145 1.65 4.43 -10.49
CA ILE A 145 0.55 3.48 -10.70
C ILE A 145 -0.66 3.86 -9.84
N ILE A 146 -0.45 4.09 -8.54
CA ILE A 146 -1.51 4.51 -7.62
C ILE A 146 -2.06 5.89 -7.98
N GLY A 147 -1.24 6.80 -8.51
CA GLY A 147 -1.63 8.14 -8.91
C GLY A 147 -2.55 8.15 -10.13
N ASN A 148 -2.52 7.10 -10.96
CA ASN A 148 -3.39 6.99 -12.13
C ASN A 148 -4.87 6.84 -11.71
N PRO A 149 -5.77 7.75 -12.12
CA PRO A 149 -7.19 7.71 -11.75
C PRO A 149 -7.92 6.44 -12.23
N ASP A 150 -7.46 5.84 -13.32
CA ASP A 150 -8.12 4.67 -13.93
C ASP A 150 -7.69 3.34 -13.30
N PHE A 151 -6.64 3.35 -12.47
CA PHE A 151 -6.03 2.15 -11.90
C PHE A 151 -6.98 1.24 -11.10
N VAL A 152 -8.03 1.80 -10.49
CA VAL A 152 -9.02 1.02 -9.73
C VAL A 152 -10.13 0.47 -10.64
N ASN A 153 -10.34 1.06 -11.81
CA ASN A 153 -11.40 0.71 -12.76
C ASN A 153 -10.98 -0.40 -13.73
N GLU A 154 -9.69 -0.73 -13.78
CA GLU A 154 -9.10 -1.73 -14.69
C GLU A 154 -9.02 -3.14 -14.08
N MET A 155 -9.52 -3.34 -12.86
CA MET A 155 -9.56 -4.63 -12.16
C MET A 155 -10.86 -5.41 -12.33
#